data_AF-A0ABD3VNI3-F1
#
_entry.id   AF-A0ABD3VNI3-F1
#
_cell.length_a   1.000
_cell.length_b   1.000
_cell.length_c   1.000
_cell.angle_alpha   90.00
_cell.angle_beta   90.00
_cell.angle_gamma   90.00
#
_symmetry.space_group_name_H-M   'P 1'
#
loop_
_entity.id
_entity.type
_entity.pdbx_description
1 polymer ?
#
loop_
_entity_poly.entity_id
_entity_poly.type
_entity_poly.pdbx_seq_one_letter_code
_entity_poly.pdbx_strand_id
1 'polypeptide(L)'
;MKFRRFVWILFVFVLGGFLGHLVHRYSRDSKSTEQFIEWSFTTKEVHAKRAVYPMSSFIHNGSKDLTRSGHRPRMEGRSGLSIKKDLSIQFRNYTTRKVFLNCGGTYPWTVDLFLDTYPAANEFEIITFLPDKTYAIMYYDFPNHTIHAPVVVSTRNGTEMKNIKGFGYGAAVTEEISFLDIGQWIKDVFHEDDHVVLKLESDHEKEIINYIVKIDAVEHIDKYYSATKNLDILDHAKGKFKVKGIPVEYWDSKAGNYGDFDKHNPTRIPGGGEYIKSCKIKSKPENFVLMLYASYPSTRVIRAINMLQRFFKGSQHPVTVFLPVSYFHNYISESHIIFESCNVGLFIPDDKNFTQDVLGGYCWMRNLAVVAQRRFDTFQKVVQYLLIPEGMSEVSVQKLVNDRKFTVFKASREISGLIRKTEGGKTLTINDFRQNAEEYLTIDLTKEGADYLALYMVRRFAPRLSPLSDCLGNQS
;
A
#
# COMPACT_ATOMS: atom_id res chain seq x y z
N MET A 1 -53.27 26.04 -28.71
CA MET A 1 -52.49 24.81 -28.37
C MET A 1 -51.18 24.65 -29.16
N LYS A 2 -51.10 25.02 -30.45
CA LYS A 2 -49.90 24.83 -31.28
C LYS A 2 -48.66 25.64 -30.83
N PHE A 3 -48.85 26.85 -30.28
CA PHE A 3 -47.76 27.70 -29.81
C PHE A 3 -47.00 27.14 -28.58
N ARG A 4 -47.72 26.52 -27.62
CA ARG A 4 -47.11 25.92 -26.43
C ARG A 4 -46.22 24.71 -26.75
N ARG A 5 -46.56 23.92 -27.76
CA ARG A 5 -45.71 22.80 -28.21
C ARG A 5 -44.44 23.30 -28.90
N PHE A 6 -44.53 24.40 -29.66
CA PHE A 6 -43.36 24.98 -30.31
C PHE A 6 -42.34 25.54 -29.31
N VAL A 7 -42.82 26.24 -28.26
CA VAL A 7 -41.95 26.77 -27.20
C VAL A 7 -41.26 25.65 -26.42
N TRP A 8 -41.95 24.53 -26.15
CA TRP A 8 -41.36 23.38 -25.46
C TRP A 8 -40.28 22.68 -26.29
N ILE A 9 -40.48 22.54 -27.61
CA ILE A 9 -39.47 21.96 -28.50
C ILE A 9 -38.24 22.87 -28.56
N LEU A 10 -38.44 24.18 -28.69
CA LEU A 10 -37.33 25.13 -28.71
C LEU A 10 -36.51 25.10 -27.40
N PHE A 11 -37.19 24.97 -26.25
CA PHE A 11 -36.53 24.90 -24.95
C PHE A 11 -35.68 23.63 -24.80
N VAL A 12 -36.16 22.47 -25.28
CA VAL A 12 -35.41 21.21 -25.24
C VAL A 12 -34.16 21.27 -26.13
N PHE A 13 -34.24 21.88 -27.31
CA PHE A 13 -33.08 22.03 -28.19
C PHE A 13 -32.03 23.00 -27.64
N VAL A 14 -32.46 24.11 -27.04
CA VAL A 14 -31.54 25.08 -26.43
C VAL A 14 -30.85 24.48 -25.20
N LEU A 15 -31.61 23.78 -24.34
CA LEU A 15 -31.05 23.15 -23.14
C LEU A 15 -30.12 21.97 -23.50
N GLY A 16 -30.48 21.17 -24.49
CA GLY A 16 -29.65 20.09 -25.02
C GLY A 16 -28.35 20.59 -25.66
N GLY A 17 -28.40 21.70 -26.40
CA GLY A 17 -27.21 22.35 -26.96
C GLY A 17 -26.28 22.91 -25.88
N PHE A 18 -26.84 23.54 -24.83
CA PHE A 18 -26.04 24.10 -23.74
C PHE A 18 -25.36 23.01 -22.89
N LEU A 19 -26.09 21.93 -22.58
CA LEU A 19 -25.54 20.77 -21.86
C LEU A 19 -24.51 20.02 -22.70
N GLY A 20 -24.75 19.83 -24.00
CA GLY A 20 -23.78 19.24 -24.92
C GLY A 20 -22.50 20.06 -25.02
N HIS A 21 -22.59 21.39 -25.04
CA HIS A 21 -21.43 22.28 -25.09
C HIS A 21 -20.64 22.31 -23.76
N LEU A 22 -21.32 22.18 -22.62
CA LEU A 22 -20.70 22.04 -21.29
C LEU A 22 -19.97 20.70 -21.15
N VAL A 23 -20.58 19.59 -21.57
CA VAL A 23 -19.95 18.27 -21.56
C VAL A 23 -18.77 18.22 -22.53
N HIS A 24 -18.89 18.84 -23.71
CA HIS A 24 -17.80 18.91 -24.67
C HIS A 24 -16.62 19.77 -24.18
N ARG A 25 -16.87 20.89 -23.47
CA ARG A 25 -15.80 21.67 -22.82
C ARG A 25 -15.14 20.89 -21.68
N TYR A 26 -15.93 20.23 -20.83
CA TYR A 26 -15.41 19.44 -19.70
C TYR A 26 -14.56 18.24 -20.17
N SER A 27 -14.95 17.61 -21.29
CA SER A 27 -14.16 16.54 -21.92
C SER A 27 -12.91 17.04 -22.67
N ARG A 28 -12.86 18.32 -23.05
CA ARG A 28 -11.69 18.92 -23.71
C ARG A 28 -10.65 19.41 -22.69
N ASP A 29 -11.09 19.81 -21.50
CA ASP A 29 -10.22 20.23 -20.39
C ASP A 29 -9.76 19.04 -19.51
N SER A 30 -10.33 17.84 -19.67
CA SER A 30 -9.86 16.60 -19.00
C SER A 30 -8.81 15.83 -19.80
N LYS A 31 -8.30 16.38 -20.90
CA LYS A 31 -7.06 15.87 -21.50
C LYS A 31 -5.92 16.33 -20.61
N SER A 32 -5.55 15.47 -19.66
CA SER A 32 -4.20 15.51 -19.09
C SER A 32 -3.24 15.68 -20.26
N THR A 33 -2.48 16.76 -20.23
CA THR A 33 -1.39 17.03 -21.16
C THR A 33 -0.51 15.77 -21.21
N GLU A 34 -0.67 14.97 -22.26
CA GLU A 34 0.34 14.00 -22.68
C GLU A 34 1.55 14.84 -23.11
N GLN A 35 2.42 15.15 -22.15
CA GLN A 35 3.76 15.62 -22.46
C GLN A 35 4.58 14.39 -22.85
N PHE A 36 4.53 14.06 -24.14
CA PHE A 36 5.62 13.31 -24.76
C PHE A 36 6.88 14.18 -24.67
N ILE A 37 7.74 13.90 -23.68
CA ILE A 37 9.11 14.38 -23.65
C ILE A 37 9.96 13.27 -24.25
N GLU A 38 10.38 13.47 -25.49
CA GLU A 38 11.45 12.69 -26.11
C GLU A 38 12.76 13.05 -25.40
N TRP A 39 13.28 12.12 -24.59
CA TRP A 39 14.54 12.32 -23.86
C TRP A 39 15.72 12.20 -24.82
N SER A 40 16.36 13.32 -25.14
CA SER A 40 17.70 13.32 -25.72
C SER A 40 18.73 13.34 -24.59
N PHE A 41 19.61 12.34 -24.58
CA PHE A 41 20.75 12.28 -23.66
C PHE A 41 21.81 13.31 -24.07
N THR A 42 21.57 14.57 -23.72
CA THR A 42 22.63 15.56 -23.54
C THR A 42 22.32 16.36 -22.29
N THR A 43 23.10 16.09 -21.24
CA THR A 43 23.22 16.84 -19.98
C THR A 43 22.50 18.18 -19.95
N LYS A 44 21.28 18.21 -19.40
CA LYS A 44 20.67 19.41 -18.80
C LYS A 44 19.64 18.97 -17.75
N GLU A 45 19.96 19.33 -16.52
CA GLU A 45 19.08 19.27 -15.35
C GLU A 45 17.73 19.94 -15.64
N VAL A 46 16.63 19.25 -15.32
CA VAL A 46 15.33 19.91 -15.16
C VAL A 46 14.99 19.89 -13.67
N HIS A 47 15.02 21.08 -13.09
CA HIS A 47 14.66 21.38 -11.72
C HIS A 47 13.18 21.05 -11.44
N ALA A 48 12.92 20.04 -10.61
CA ALA A 48 11.77 20.06 -9.72
C ALA A 48 12.01 21.14 -8.65
N LYS A 49 10.99 21.95 -8.36
CA LYS A 49 11.10 23.14 -7.50
C LYS A 49 11.50 22.78 -6.05
N ARG A 50 12.62 23.39 -5.61
CA ARG A 50 13.17 23.61 -4.24
C ARG A 50 13.65 22.34 -3.50
N ALA A 51 14.89 22.22 -3.04
CA ALA A 51 15.97 23.18 -2.79
C ALA A 51 17.28 22.73 -3.48
N VAL A 52 17.91 23.64 -4.23
CA VAL A 52 19.21 23.41 -4.87
C VAL A 52 20.27 24.04 -3.97
N TYR A 53 21.18 23.21 -3.44
CA TYR A 53 22.50 23.67 -3.01
C TYR A 53 23.46 23.53 -4.21
N PRO A 54 24.30 24.52 -4.51
CA PRO A 54 25.23 24.42 -5.63
C PRO A 54 26.41 23.52 -5.27
N MET A 55 26.63 22.46 -6.04
CA MET A 55 27.94 21.79 -6.10
C MET A 55 28.96 22.77 -6.71
N SER A 56 29.94 23.20 -5.93
CA SER A 56 31.08 23.96 -6.42
C SER A 56 32.10 23.04 -7.08
N SER A 57 32.34 23.23 -8.36
CA SER A 57 33.48 22.68 -9.10
C SER A 57 34.79 23.29 -8.59
N PHE A 58 35.68 22.47 -8.04
CA PHE A 58 37.05 22.88 -7.75
C PHE A 58 37.86 22.86 -9.06
N ILE A 59 38.07 24.05 -9.64
CA ILE A 59 39.10 24.28 -10.65
C ILE A 59 40.34 24.81 -9.95
N HIS A 60 41.43 24.05 -10.05
CA HIS A 60 42.78 24.49 -9.72
C HIS A 60 43.17 25.64 -10.64
N ASN A 61 43.45 26.82 -10.10
CA ASN A 61 44.25 27.83 -10.77
C ASN A 61 45.25 28.41 -9.78
N GLY A 62 46.53 28.21 -10.10
CA GLY A 62 47.64 28.85 -9.42
C GLY A 62 47.64 30.35 -9.70
N SER A 63 48.06 31.13 -8.70
CA SER A 63 48.48 32.50 -8.89
C SER A 63 49.72 32.76 -8.03
N LYS A 64 50.76 33.25 -8.71
CA LYS A 64 52.03 33.70 -8.15
C LYS A 64 51.87 35.09 -7.55
N ASP A 65 52.65 35.32 -6.49
CA ASP A 65 53.25 36.58 -6.05
C ASP A 65 52.38 37.85 -6.01
N LEU A 66 52.22 38.41 -4.80
CA LEU A 66 52.76 39.73 -4.51
C LEU A 66 52.84 39.99 -2.99
N THR A 67 53.99 40.53 -2.63
CA THR A 67 54.50 40.92 -1.33
C THR A 67 53.79 42.15 -0.77
N ARG A 68 53.47 42.15 0.54
CA ARG A 68 53.67 43.32 1.41
C ARG A 68 53.53 43.02 2.90
N SER A 69 54.69 43.04 3.55
CA SER A 69 55.01 43.51 4.90
C SER A 69 53.86 44.08 5.74
N GLY A 70 53.56 43.41 6.85
CA GLY A 70 52.85 43.96 8.00
C GLY A 70 53.15 43.13 9.24
N HIS A 71 54.17 43.52 10.01
CA HIS A 71 54.49 42.96 11.31
C HIS A 71 53.26 42.98 12.24
N ARG A 72 52.80 41.80 12.68
CA ARG A 72 52.00 41.66 13.89
C ARG A 72 52.73 40.71 14.85
N PRO A 73 52.73 41.01 16.16
CA PRO A 73 53.46 40.24 17.14
C PRO A 73 52.91 38.82 17.28
N ARG A 74 53.85 37.89 17.43
CA ARG A 74 53.70 36.46 17.63
C ARG A 74 52.98 36.22 18.96
N MET A 75 51.69 35.87 18.92
CA MET A 75 51.03 35.24 20.07
C MET A 75 51.44 33.77 20.08
N GLU A 76 52.45 33.46 20.89
CA GLU A 76 52.69 32.12 21.40
C GLU A 76 51.56 31.76 22.37
N GLY A 77 50.95 30.59 22.19
CA GLY A 77 50.08 29.98 23.20
C GLY A 77 48.60 29.81 22.80
N ARG A 78 48.32 28.76 22.01
CA ARG A 78 47.23 27.79 22.27
C ARG A 78 47.36 26.59 21.32
N SER A 79 48.20 25.64 21.72
CA SER A 79 48.17 24.27 21.22
C SER A 79 46.92 23.57 21.75
N GLY A 80 46.01 23.16 20.85
CA GLY A 80 44.92 22.24 21.21
C GLY A 80 43.49 22.72 20.99
N LEU A 81 43.22 23.69 20.11
CA LEU A 81 41.86 23.91 19.61
C LEU A 81 41.53 22.86 18.55
N SER A 82 40.98 21.76 19.07
CA SER A 82 40.24 20.68 18.42
C SER A 82 39.57 21.06 17.10
N ILE A 83 40.13 20.60 15.98
CA ILE A 83 39.50 20.56 14.65
C ILE A 83 38.16 19.78 14.69
N LYS A 84 37.91 18.94 15.72
CA LYS A 84 36.63 18.24 15.89
C LYS A 84 35.48 19.18 16.29
N LYS A 85 35.72 20.39 16.81
CA LYS A 85 34.62 21.30 17.18
C LYS A 85 34.06 22.14 16.02
N ASP A 86 34.82 22.37 14.94
CA ASP A 86 34.34 23.19 13.82
C ASP A 86 33.52 22.42 12.77
N LEU A 87 33.70 21.10 12.65
CA LEU A 87 32.78 20.27 11.85
C LEU A 87 31.35 20.28 12.43
N SER A 88 31.19 20.49 13.74
CA SER A 88 29.88 20.55 14.41
C SER A 88 29.01 21.75 14.02
N ILE A 89 29.54 22.72 13.24
CA ILE A 89 28.80 23.89 12.76
C ILE A 89 28.23 23.63 11.36
N GLN A 90 28.91 22.86 10.51
CA GLN A 90 28.44 22.56 9.15
C GLN A 90 27.29 21.53 9.12
N PHE A 91 27.20 20.66 10.12
CA PHE A 91 26.13 19.65 10.20
C PHE A 91 24.87 20.09 10.97
N ARG A 92 24.83 21.30 11.54
CA ARG A 92 23.65 21.73 12.36
C ARG A 92 22.35 21.82 11.57
N ASN A 93 22.43 21.95 10.25
CA ASN A 93 21.26 22.10 9.38
C ASN A 93 21.04 20.88 8.46
N TYR A 94 21.82 19.81 8.62
CA TYR A 94 21.56 18.60 7.85
C TYR A 94 20.27 17.94 8.36
N THR A 95 19.34 17.67 7.44
CA THR A 95 18.12 16.95 7.76
C THR A 95 18.30 15.52 7.28
N THR A 96 18.43 14.58 8.22
CA THR A 96 18.47 13.14 7.96
C THR A 96 17.30 12.72 7.07
N ARG A 97 17.61 12.00 5.99
CA ARG A 97 16.62 11.39 5.11
C ARG A 97 16.34 9.96 5.54
N LYS A 98 15.17 9.45 5.17
CA LYS A 98 14.84 8.03 5.20
C LYS A 98 14.73 7.57 3.76
N VAL A 99 15.47 6.55 3.36
CA VAL A 99 15.56 6.14 1.97
C VAL A 99 15.36 4.64 1.84
N PHE A 100 14.45 4.23 0.95
CA PHE A 100 14.28 2.83 0.55
C PHE A 100 14.85 2.65 -0.86
N LEU A 101 15.98 1.95 -0.95
CA LEU A 101 16.63 1.61 -2.21
C LEU A 101 16.11 0.27 -2.70
N ASN A 102 15.26 0.30 -3.71
CA ASN A 102 14.73 -0.89 -4.36
C ASN A 102 15.57 -1.22 -5.60
N CYS A 103 16.57 -2.09 -5.43
CA CYS A 103 17.44 -2.52 -6.51
C CYS A 103 16.92 -3.84 -7.11
N GLY A 104 16.47 -3.79 -8.36
CA GLY A 104 15.98 -4.95 -9.09
C GLY A 104 14.49 -5.26 -8.89
N GLY A 105 14.02 -6.30 -9.58
CA GLY A 105 12.60 -6.61 -9.75
C GLY A 105 12.01 -5.97 -11.01
N THR A 106 10.80 -6.37 -11.39
CA THR A 106 10.08 -5.84 -12.56
C THR A 106 8.83 -5.09 -12.12
N TYR A 107 7.93 -5.77 -11.42
CA TYR A 107 6.66 -5.22 -10.95
C TYR A 107 6.81 -4.44 -9.64
N PRO A 108 5.98 -3.41 -9.41
CA PRO A 108 6.08 -2.52 -8.26
C PRO A 108 5.64 -3.14 -6.93
N TRP A 109 5.31 -4.43 -6.87
CA TRP A 109 4.81 -5.09 -5.66
C TRP A 109 5.73 -4.95 -4.44
N THR A 110 7.04 -4.82 -4.66
CA THR A 110 8.01 -4.55 -3.58
C THR A 110 7.77 -3.16 -2.96
N VAL A 111 7.54 -2.15 -3.80
CA VAL A 111 7.26 -0.77 -3.38
C VAL A 111 5.89 -0.70 -2.72
N ASP A 112 4.87 -1.34 -3.29
CA ASP A 112 3.53 -1.47 -2.69
C ASP A 112 3.64 -2.07 -1.29
N LEU A 113 4.26 -3.25 -1.16
CA LEU A 113 4.41 -3.94 0.13
C LEU A 113 5.14 -3.08 1.17
N PHE A 114 6.21 -2.39 0.76
CA PHE A 114 6.96 -1.50 1.65
C PHE A 114 6.08 -0.34 2.13
N LEU A 115 5.45 0.40 1.22
CA LEU A 115 4.56 1.51 1.55
C LEU A 115 3.40 1.09 2.46
N ASP A 116 2.83 -0.07 2.16
CA ASP A 116 1.66 -0.58 2.85
C ASP A 116 1.96 -1.11 4.25
N THR A 117 3.14 -1.72 4.45
CA THR A 117 3.40 -2.53 5.65
C THR A 117 4.68 -2.17 6.40
N TYR A 118 5.58 -1.36 5.86
CA TYR A 118 6.77 -0.91 6.59
C TYR A 118 6.45 0.31 7.49
N PRO A 119 6.93 0.38 8.74
CA PRO A 119 6.58 1.48 9.64
C PRO A 119 7.05 2.84 9.11
N ALA A 120 6.17 3.85 9.17
CA ALA A 120 6.45 5.19 8.69
C ALA A 120 6.96 5.24 7.23
N ALA A 121 6.55 4.29 6.38
CA ALA A 121 7.00 4.21 4.98
C ALA A 121 6.70 5.47 4.17
N ASN A 122 5.68 6.25 4.56
CA ASN A 122 5.34 7.54 3.96
C ASN A 122 6.39 8.64 4.21
N GLU A 123 7.33 8.44 5.12
CA GLU A 123 8.45 9.35 5.37
C GLU A 123 9.70 8.98 4.55
N PHE A 124 9.67 7.86 3.83
CA PHE A 124 10.79 7.41 3.01
C PHE A 124 10.74 8.06 1.63
N GLU A 125 11.91 8.49 1.14
CA GLU A 125 12.20 8.62 -0.28
C GLU A 125 12.41 7.22 -0.85
N ILE A 126 11.75 6.91 -1.95
CA ILE A 126 11.89 5.62 -2.61
C ILE A 126 12.72 5.84 -3.87
N ILE A 127 13.77 5.05 -4.04
CA ILE A 127 14.60 5.08 -5.24
C ILE A 127 14.65 3.68 -5.83
N THR A 128 14.12 3.51 -7.04
CA THR A 128 14.08 2.22 -7.73
C THR A 128 15.02 2.20 -8.92
N PHE A 129 15.80 1.12 -9.04
CA PHE A 129 16.63 0.82 -10.21
C PHE A 129 16.00 -0.34 -10.99
N LEU A 130 15.51 -0.07 -12.20
CA LEU A 130 14.81 -1.04 -13.04
C LEU A 130 15.64 -1.42 -14.27
N PRO A 131 15.91 -2.72 -14.49
CA PRO A 131 16.62 -3.16 -15.69
C PRO A 131 15.81 -2.91 -16.97
N ASP A 132 14.48 -2.97 -16.88
CA ASP A 132 13.57 -2.88 -18.01
C ASP A 132 12.67 -1.65 -17.86
N LYS A 133 12.93 -0.63 -18.70
CA LYS A 133 12.20 0.64 -18.65
C LYS A 133 10.72 0.52 -19.01
N THR A 134 10.30 -0.55 -19.68
CA THR A 134 8.90 -0.73 -20.10
C THR A 134 7.96 -0.92 -18.90
N TYR A 135 8.50 -1.32 -17.74
CA TYR A 135 7.78 -1.40 -16.48
C TYR A 135 7.70 -0.06 -15.73
N ALA A 136 8.48 0.96 -16.12
CA ALA A 136 8.54 2.24 -15.40
C ALA A 136 7.16 2.94 -15.30
N ILE A 137 6.27 2.74 -16.27
CA ILE A 137 4.91 3.28 -16.23
C ILE A 137 4.10 2.78 -15.02
N MET A 138 4.38 1.57 -14.52
CA MET A 138 3.69 1.02 -13.35
C MET A 138 4.09 1.70 -12.03
N TYR A 139 5.13 2.53 -12.06
CA TYR A 139 5.67 3.18 -10.88
C TYR A 139 5.35 4.68 -10.81
N TYR A 140 4.62 5.22 -11.79
CA TYR A 140 4.37 6.66 -11.91
C TYR A 140 3.51 7.22 -10.76
N ASP A 141 2.64 6.40 -10.19
CA ASP A 141 1.67 6.81 -9.18
C ASP A 141 2.23 6.76 -7.74
N PHE A 142 3.49 6.33 -7.54
CA PHE A 142 4.08 6.29 -6.20
C PHE A 142 4.50 7.68 -5.73
N PRO A 143 4.07 8.10 -4.53
CA PRO A 143 4.50 9.37 -3.96
C PRO A 143 5.98 9.29 -3.57
N ASN A 144 6.69 10.41 -3.69
CA ASN A 144 8.10 10.54 -3.26
C ASN A 144 9.02 9.44 -3.84
N HIS A 145 8.79 9.08 -5.11
CA HIS A 145 9.46 7.99 -5.78
C HIS A 145 10.29 8.48 -6.97
N THR A 146 11.56 8.05 -7.02
CA THR A 146 12.49 8.29 -8.12
C THR A 146 12.83 6.96 -8.80
N ILE A 147 12.76 6.93 -10.14
CA ILE A 147 13.05 5.73 -10.95
C ILE A 147 14.26 5.99 -11.83
N HIS A 148 15.20 5.04 -11.83
CA HIS A 148 16.31 4.96 -12.77
C HIS A 148 16.10 3.74 -13.68
N ALA A 149 15.84 3.97 -14.97
CA ALA A 149 15.60 2.91 -15.96
C ALA A 149 16.03 3.33 -17.39
N PRO A 150 16.60 2.44 -18.22
CA PRO A 150 17.00 1.07 -17.89
C PRO A 150 18.36 1.05 -17.15
N VAL A 151 18.35 0.61 -15.90
CA VAL A 151 19.54 0.55 -15.03
C VAL A 151 19.60 -0.77 -14.25
N VAL A 152 20.74 -1.44 -14.33
CA VAL A 152 21.10 -2.61 -13.52
C VAL A 152 22.15 -2.19 -12.49
N VAL A 153 21.94 -2.52 -11.23
CA VAL A 153 22.97 -2.30 -10.19
C VAL A 153 24.08 -3.35 -10.30
N SER A 154 25.32 -2.90 -10.11
CA SER A 154 26.52 -3.74 -10.21
C SER A 154 27.70 -3.16 -9.41
N THR A 155 28.90 -3.72 -9.60
CA THR A 155 30.15 -3.27 -8.94
C THR A 155 30.94 -2.24 -9.75
N ARG A 156 30.45 -1.82 -10.93
CA ARG A 156 31.10 -0.83 -11.78
C ARG A 156 30.11 -0.14 -12.72
N ASN A 157 30.41 1.08 -13.13
CA ASN A 157 29.63 1.75 -14.18
C ASN A 157 29.92 1.15 -15.57
N GLY A 158 28.93 1.14 -16.45
CA GLY A 158 29.10 0.70 -17.85
C GLY A 158 27.78 0.68 -18.63
N THR A 159 27.84 0.26 -19.88
CA THR A 159 26.64 -0.02 -20.70
C THR A 159 26.79 -1.37 -21.42
N GLU A 160 25.67 -2.06 -21.66
CA GLU A 160 25.64 -3.33 -22.41
C GLU A 160 24.35 -3.41 -23.23
N MET A 161 24.43 -3.94 -24.45
CA MET A 161 23.25 -4.30 -25.22
C MET A 161 22.66 -5.61 -24.70
N LYS A 162 21.41 -5.59 -24.25
CA LYS A 162 20.69 -6.79 -23.78
C LYS A 162 19.38 -6.98 -24.50
N ASN A 163 19.05 -8.24 -24.77
CA ASN A 163 17.73 -8.62 -25.26
C ASN A 163 16.77 -8.69 -24.07
N ILE A 164 15.89 -7.71 -23.97
CA ILE A 164 14.87 -7.62 -22.93
C ILE A 164 13.51 -8.02 -23.48
N LYS A 165 12.74 -8.78 -22.70
CA LYS A 165 11.34 -9.07 -23.00
C LYS A 165 10.47 -8.09 -22.24
N GLY A 166 10.31 -6.90 -22.83
CA GLY A 166 9.55 -5.79 -22.27
C GLY A 166 8.11 -6.14 -21.89
N PHE A 167 7.54 -5.39 -20.95
CA PHE A 167 6.13 -5.42 -20.61
C PHE A 167 5.27 -5.17 -21.86
N GLY A 168 4.34 -6.09 -22.15
CA GLY A 168 3.44 -6.00 -23.29
C GLY A 168 4.08 -6.30 -24.65
N TYR A 169 5.39 -6.59 -24.72
CA TYR A 169 6.05 -6.96 -25.97
C TYR A 169 5.95 -8.47 -26.24
N GLY A 170 5.50 -8.82 -27.44
CA GLY A 170 5.45 -10.20 -27.92
C GLY A 170 6.81 -10.79 -28.28
N ALA A 171 7.78 -9.93 -28.64
CA ALA A 171 9.16 -10.31 -29.00
C ALA A 171 10.17 -9.55 -28.14
N ALA A 172 11.34 -10.15 -27.89
CA ALA A 172 12.42 -9.48 -27.19
C ALA A 172 13.01 -8.35 -28.05
N VAL A 173 13.34 -7.22 -27.43
CA VAL A 173 13.97 -6.07 -28.08
C VAL A 173 15.39 -5.93 -27.53
N THR A 174 16.36 -5.65 -28.40
CA THR A 174 17.72 -5.32 -27.95
C THR A 174 17.74 -3.86 -27.51
N GLU A 175 18.07 -3.61 -26.25
CA GLU A 175 18.19 -2.28 -25.66
C GLU A 175 19.56 -2.13 -24.97
N GLU A 176 20.12 -0.92 -25.02
CA GLU A 176 21.29 -0.56 -24.22
C GLU A 176 20.87 -0.35 -22.76
N ILE A 177 21.43 -1.14 -21.85
CA ILE A 177 21.17 -1.05 -20.41
C ILE A 177 22.39 -0.46 -19.72
N SER A 178 22.16 0.53 -18.85
CA SER A 178 23.22 1.09 -18.02
C SER A 178 23.48 0.21 -16.80
N PHE A 179 24.74 -0.03 -16.49
CA PHE A 179 25.19 -0.62 -15.24
C PHE A 179 25.62 0.50 -14.32
N LEU A 180 25.07 0.51 -13.11
CA LEU A 180 25.40 1.47 -12.06
C LEU A 180 26.27 0.80 -11.01
N ASP A 181 27.40 1.41 -10.67
CA ASP A 181 28.15 1.08 -9.47
C ASP A 181 27.34 1.50 -8.23
N ILE A 182 26.60 0.57 -7.63
CA ILE A 182 25.70 0.87 -6.52
C ILE A 182 26.45 1.24 -5.24
N GLY A 183 27.63 0.64 -5.03
CA GLY A 183 28.42 0.91 -3.83
C GLY A 183 28.97 2.33 -3.85
N GLN A 184 29.57 2.75 -4.97
CA GLN A 184 30.08 4.11 -5.11
C GLN A 184 28.94 5.13 -5.13
N TRP A 185 27.85 4.83 -5.82
CA TRP A 185 26.67 5.71 -5.86
C TRP A 185 26.08 5.95 -4.46
N ILE A 186 25.97 4.92 -3.60
CA ILE A 186 25.51 5.06 -2.22
C ILE A 186 26.38 6.05 -1.44
N LYS A 187 27.72 5.95 -1.55
CA LYS A 187 28.66 6.85 -0.87
C LYS A 187 28.57 8.29 -1.36
N ASP A 188 28.36 8.46 -2.66
CA ASP A 188 28.30 9.78 -3.28
C ASP A 188 26.98 10.49 -3.00
N VAL A 189 25.90 9.74 -2.78
CA VAL A 189 24.53 10.28 -2.63
C VAL A 189 24.08 10.40 -1.17
N PHE A 190 24.49 9.50 -0.28
CA PHE A 190 23.98 9.46 1.11
C PHE A 190 24.99 9.94 2.13
N HIS A 191 24.48 10.65 3.14
CA HIS A 191 25.26 10.98 4.34
C HIS A 191 25.23 9.78 5.30
N GLU A 192 26.23 9.62 6.17
CA GLU A 192 26.25 8.54 7.18
C GLU A 192 25.10 8.64 8.21
N ASP A 193 24.51 9.85 8.34
CA ASP A 193 23.35 10.09 9.21
C ASP A 193 22.00 9.81 8.52
N ASP A 194 21.99 9.46 7.22
CA ASP A 194 20.77 9.04 6.53
C ASP A 194 20.34 7.64 6.98
N HIS A 195 19.04 7.40 7.09
CA HIS A 195 18.50 6.07 7.34
C HIS A 195 18.22 5.35 6.02
N VAL A 196 19.09 4.42 5.62
CA VAL A 196 19.02 3.74 4.33
C VAL A 196 18.65 2.26 4.49
N VAL A 197 17.53 1.87 3.89
CA VAL A 197 17.10 0.47 3.75
C VAL A 197 17.39 0.03 2.32
N LEU A 198 18.36 -0.86 2.13
CA LEU A 198 18.73 -1.41 0.83
C LEU A 198 18.07 -2.78 0.61
N LYS A 199 17.21 -2.89 -0.42
CA LYS A 199 16.76 -4.17 -0.95
C LYS A 199 17.49 -4.48 -2.26
N LEU A 200 18.09 -5.66 -2.36
CA LEU A 200 18.85 -6.09 -3.53
C LEU A 200 18.30 -7.38 -4.12
N GLU A 201 18.03 -7.36 -5.42
CA GLU A 201 17.63 -8.50 -6.25
C GLU A 201 18.52 -8.53 -7.49
N SER A 202 19.55 -9.38 -7.48
CA SER A 202 20.52 -9.48 -8.57
C SER A 202 21.14 -10.87 -8.62
N ASP A 203 21.43 -11.37 -9.83
CA ASP A 203 22.19 -12.61 -10.01
C ASP A 203 23.64 -12.48 -9.54
N HIS A 204 24.12 -11.24 -9.36
CA HIS A 204 25.47 -10.90 -8.87
C HIS A 204 25.46 -10.33 -7.45
N GLU A 205 24.44 -10.67 -6.66
CA GLU A 205 24.24 -10.13 -5.32
C GLU A 205 25.46 -10.38 -4.40
N LYS A 206 26.08 -11.55 -4.48
CA LYS A 206 27.27 -11.90 -3.67
C LYS A 206 28.48 -11.01 -4.01
N GLU A 207 28.73 -10.76 -5.28
CA GLU A 207 29.80 -9.86 -5.74
C GLU A 207 29.54 -8.41 -5.29
N ILE A 208 28.30 -7.94 -5.43
CA ILE A 208 27.89 -6.60 -5.01
C ILE A 208 28.08 -6.42 -3.49
N ILE A 209 27.66 -7.39 -2.67
CA ILE A 209 27.88 -7.37 -1.21
C ILE A 209 29.37 -7.25 -0.87
N ASN A 210 30.22 -8.09 -1.49
CA ASN A 210 31.66 -8.04 -1.23
C ASN A 210 32.25 -6.68 -1.59
N TYR A 211 31.77 -6.10 -2.68
CA TYR A 211 32.20 -4.79 -3.14
C TYR A 211 31.76 -3.67 -2.19
N ILE A 212 30.48 -3.60 -1.82
CA ILE A 212 29.92 -2.63 -0.85
C ILE A 212 30.74 -2.61 0.44
N VAL A 213 31.07 -3.80 0.98
CA VAL A 213 31.91 -3.92 2.18
C VAL A 213 33.34 -3.50 1.92
N LYS A 214 33.93 -3.88 0.77
CA LYS A 214 35.32 -3.56 0.42
C LYS A 214 35.58 -2.05 0.33
N ILE A 215 34.60 -1.27 -0.13
CA ILE A 215 34.75 0.18 -0.31
C ILE A 215 34.12 0.99 0.84
N ASP A 216 33.74 0.34 1.93
CA ASP A 216 33.08 0.93 3.11
C ASP A 216 31.75 1.65 2.80
N ALA A 217 31.08 1.31 1.70
CA ALA A 217 29.73 1.82 1.41
C ALA A 217 28.67 1.29 2.41
N VAL A 218 29.02 0.22 3.12
CA VAL A 218 28.21 -0.38 4.19
C VAL A 218 27.94 0.58 5.35
N GLU A 219 28.78 1.58 5.59
CA GLU A 219 28.58 2.60 6.65
C GLU A 219 27.36 3.50 6.39
N HIS A 220 26.86 3.53 5.16
CA HIS A 220 25.69 4.32 4.76
C HIS A 220 24.42 3.48 4.68
N ILE A 221 24.42 2.24 5.20
CA ILE A 221 23.29 1.30 5.09
C ILE A 221 22.88 0.85 6.49
N ASP A 222 21.66 1.18 6.91
CA ASP A 222 21.11 0.76 8.20
C ASP A 222 20.53 -0.64 8.16
N LYS A 223 20.09 -1.08 6.97
CA LYS A 223 19.39 -2.35 6.81
C LYS A 223 19.50 -2.91 5.42
N TYR A 224 19.65 -4.23 5.35
CA TYR A 224 19.76 -4.95 4.09
C TYR A 224 18.68 -6.02 3.96
N TYR A 225 17.99 -6.02 2.82
CA TYR A 225 17.06 -7.05 2.39
C TYR A 225 17.60 -7.77 1.15
N SER A 226 17.78 -9.07 1.27
CA SER A 226 18.11 -9.93 0.12
C SER A 226 16.84 -10.49 -0.50
N ALA A 227 16.67 -10.40 -1.82
CA ALA A 227 15.58 -11.08 -2.51
C ALA A 227 15.91 -12.52 -2.93
N THR A 228 17.12 -13.01 -2.69
CA THR A 228 17.53 -14.35 -3.07
C THR A 228 17.03 -15.43 -2.10
N LYS A 229 16.57 -16.56 -2.64
CA LYS A 229 16.27 -17.77 -1.86
C LYS A 229 17.52 -18.61 -1.57
N ASN A 230 18.68 -18.22 -2.12
CA ASN A 230 19.93 -18.94 -1.92
C ASN A 230 20.48 -18.67 -0.50
N LEU A 231 20.41 -19.67 0.37
CA LEU A 231 20.88 -19.58 1.75
C LEU A 231 22.37 -19.24 1.85
N ASP A 232 23.21 -19.69 0.91
CA ASP A 232 24.64 -19.38 0.92
C ASP A 232 24.91 -17.88 0.70
N ILE A 233 24.10 -17.23 -0.15
CA ILE A 233 24.21 -15.78 -0.38
C ILE A 233 23.69 -15.02 0.85
N LEU A 234 22.57 -15.47 1.44
CA LEU A 234 22.00 -14.85 2.63
C LEU A 234 22.95 -14.95 3.84
N ASP A 235 23.54 -16.12 4.07
CA ASP A 235 24.51 -16.34 5.16
C ASP A 235 25.82 -15.58 4.91
N HIS A 236 26.26 -15.49 3.65
CA HIS A 236 27.37 -14.63 3.26
C HIS A 236 27.09 -13.16 3.57
N ALA A 237 25.90 -12.65 3.20
CA ALA A 237 25.45 -11.30 3.51
C ALA A 237 25.44 -11.05 5.02
N LYS A 238 24.80 -11.94 5.79
CA LYS A 238 24.81 -11.90 7.26
C LYS A 238 26.22 -11.84 7.83
N GLY A 239 27.14 -12.68 7.34
CA GLY A 239 28.53 -12.69 7.80
C GLY A 239 29.25 -11.36 7.56
N LYS A 240 29.03 -10.73 6.39
CA LYS A 240 29.68 -9.46 6.02
C LYS A 240 29.10 -8.25 6.76
N PHE A 241 27.78 -8.16 6.85
CA PHE A 241 27.07 -7.04 7.47
C PHE A 241 27.02 -7.12 9.01
N LYS A 242 27.08 -8.33 9.60
CA LYS A 242 27.09 -8.52 11.07
C LYS A 242 28.29 -7.85 11.75
N VAL A 243 29.44 -7.77 11.08
CA VAL A 243 30.63 -7.07 11.61
C VAL A 243 30.34 -5.58 11.87
N LYS A 244 29.39 -5.01 11.13
CA LYS A 244 28.93 -3.61 11.25
C LYS A 244 27.61 -3.46 12.01
N GLY A 245 27.05 -4.56 12.53
CA GLY A 245 25.78 -4.55 13.26
C GLY A 245 24.54 -4.34 12.40
N ILE A 246 24.66 -4.47 11.07
CA ILE A 246 23.53 -4.21 10.16
C ILE A 246 22.63 -5.45 10.05
N PRO A 247 21.32 -5.33 10.31
CA PRO A 247 20.37 -6.42 10.12
C PRO A 247 20.27 -6.80 8.63
N VAL A 248 20.35 -8.11 8.39
CA VAL A 248 20.16 -8.74 7.08
C VAL A 248 18.96 -9.66 7.14
N GLU A 249 17.96 -9.35 6.33
CA GLU A 249 16.69 -10.07 6.28
C GLU A 249 16.38 -10.54 4.85
N TYR A 250 15.52 -11.55 4.72
CA TYR A 250 15.04 -12.04 3.43
C TYR A 250 13.81 -11.26 2.96
N TRP A 251 13.66 -11.03 1.65
CA TRP A 251 12.51 -10.41 1.02
C TRP A 251 11.89 -11.36 -0.02
N ASP A 252 10.66 -11.82 0.22
CA ASP A 252 9.92 -12.67 -0.72
C ASP A 252 8.83 -11.84 -1.40
N SER A 253 9.17 -11.27 -2.56
CA SER A 253 8.21 -10.49 -3.36
C SER A 253 7.02 -11.33 -3.84
N LYS A 254 7.21 -12.65 -4.05
CA LYS A 254 6.13 -13.54 -4.51
C LYS A 254 5.15 -13.84 -3.39
N ALA A 255 5.68 -14.12 -2.20
CA ALA A 255 4.84 -14.34 -1.03
C ALA A 255 4.37 -13.01 -0.40
N GLY A 256 4.80 -11.84 -0.89
CA GLY A 256 4.46 -10.56 -0.28
C GLY A 256 4.95 -10.46 1.17
N ASN A 257 6.17 -10.90 1.48
CA ASN A 257 6.68 -10.94 2.85
C ASN A 257 8.14 -10.48 2.94
N TYR A 258 8.56 -10.07 4.13
CA TYR A 258 9.97 -9.84 4.45
C TYR A 258 10.29 -10.37 5.86
N GLY A 259 11.55 -10.68 6.12
CA GLY A 259 12.01 -11.51 7.24
C GLY A 259 11.59 -11.01 8.61
N ASP A 260 11.51 -9.69 8.78
CA ASP A 260 11.12 -9.05 10.03
C ASP A 260 9.73 -8.38 9.97
N PHE A 261 8.85 -8.85 9.08
CA PHE A 261 7.48 -8.34 8.95
C PHE A 261 6.72 -8.28 10.27
N ASP A 262 6.71 -9.38 11.03
CA ASP A 262 5.95 -9.49 12.27
C ASP A 262 6.56 -8.65 13.40
N LYS A 263 7.88 -8.36 13.34
CA LYS A 263 8.54 -7.42 14.26
C LYS A 263 8.02 -6.00 14.06
N HIS A 264 7.82 -5.59 12.81
CA HIS A 264 7.30 -4.27 12.45
C HIS A 264 5.79 -4.14 12.60
N ASN A 265 5.08 -5.26 12.45
CA ASN A 265 3.63 -5.30 12.48
C ASN A 265 3.14 -6.30 13.54
N PRO A 266 3.41 -6.09 14.84
CA PRO A 266 3.03 -7.04 15.88
C PRO A 266 1.51 -7.23 15.93
N THR A 267 1.08 -8.41 16.37
CA THR A 267 -0.34 -8.71 16.61
C THR A 267 -0.88 -7.82 17.73
N ARG A 268 -2.01 -7.13 17.48
CA ARG A 268 -2.62 -6.19 18.43
C ARG A 268 -3.87 -6.70 19.14
N ILE A 269 -4.43 -7.83 18.71
CA ILE A 269 -5.65 -8.40 19.27
C ILE A 269 -5.29 -9.18 20.54
N PRO A 270 -5.81 -8.81 21.72
CA PRO A 270 -5.62 -9.59 22.93
C PRO A 270 -6.55 -10.81 22.91
N GLY A 271 -6.00 -12.02 22.87
CA GLY A 271 -6.78 -13.27 22.95
C GLY A 271 -6.82 -14.10 21.66
N GLY A 272 -7.51 -15.24 21.67
CA GLY A 272 -7.54 -16.20 20.57
C GLY A 272 -8.43 -15.77 19.40
N GLY A 273 -7.95 -15.95 18.16
CA GLY A 273 -8.78 -15.86 16.97
C GLY A 273 -9.57 -17.15 16.74
N GLU A 274 -10.65 -17.08 15.97
CA GLU A 274 -11.47 -18.24 15.61
C GLU A 274 -11.80 -18.22 14.11
N TYR A 275 -11.88 -19.40 13.49
CA TYR A 275 -12.43 -19.55 12.15
C TYR A 275 -13.89 -20.02 12.24
N ILE A 276 -14.82 -19.12 11.90
CA ILE A 276 -16.25 -19.31 12.05
C ILE A 276 -16.86 -19.58 10.67
N LYS A 277 -17.32 -20.83 10.49
CA LYS A 277 -18.02 -21.28 9.26
C LYS A 277 -19.55 -21.24 9.41
N SER A 278 -20.03 -21.33 10.65
CA SER A 278 -21.44 -21.34 11.03
C SER A 278 -21.59 -20.62 12.38
N CYS A 279 -22.77 -20.07 12.64
CA CYS A 279 -23.06 -19.35 13.88
C CYS A 279 -24.38 -19.86 14.46
N LYS A 280 -24.28 -20.49 15.64
CA LYS A 280 -25.43 -21.00 16.38
C LYS A 280 -25.69 -20.17 17.62
N ILE A 281 -26.74 -19.35 17.59
CA ILE A 281 -27.12 -18.50 18.72
C ILE A 281 -27.91 -19.36 19.73
N LYS A 282 -27.19 -19.95 20.70
CA LYS A 282 -27.80 -20.88 21.68
C LYS A 282 -28.92 -20.26 22.52
N SER A 283 -28.83 -18.97 22.83
CA SER A 283 -29.78 -18.28 23.71
C SER A 283 -31.15 -18.03 23.07
N LYS A 284 -31.18 -17.87 21.75
CA LYS A 284 -32.36 -17.43 20.97
C LYS A 284 -32.29 -18.03 19.56
N PRO A 285 -32.73 -19.27 19.34
CA PRO A 285 -32.59 -19.97 18.07
C PRO A 285 -33.34 -19.30 16.91
N GLU A 286 -34.32 -18.44 17.19
CA GLU A 286 -35.06 -17.63 16.23
C GLU A 286 -34.32 -16.36 15.78
N ASN A 287 -33.23 -16.02 16.46
CA ASN A 287 -32.41 -14.88 16.11
C ASN A 287 -31.37 -15.24 15.04
N PHE A 288 -30.82 -14.21 14.39
CA PHE A 288 -29.74 -14.36 13.43
C PHE A 288 -28.80 -13.17 13.45
N VAL A 289 -27.57 -13.40 12.98
CA VAL A 289 -26.61 -12.33 12.69
C VAL A 289 -26.78 -11.91 11.23
N LEU A 290 -26.83 -10.60 11.00
CA LEU A 290 -26.82 -10.00 9.68
C LEU A 290 -25.47 -9.30 9.44
N MET A 291 -24.78 -9.74 8.40
CA MET A 291 -23.55 -9.14 7.92
C MET A 291 -23.82 -8.43 6.58
N LEU A 292 -23.36 -7.21 6.44
CA LEU A 292 -23.36 -6.49 5.18
C LEU A 292 -21.93 -6.45 4.68
N TYR A 293 -21.67 -6.66 3.39
CA TYR A 293 -20.31 -6.61 2.88
C TYR A 293 -20.21 -5.96 1.52
N ALA A 294 -19.01 -5.48 1.17
CA ALA A 294 -18.71 -5.00 -0.16
C ALA A 294 -17.33 -5.51 -0.59
N SER A 295 -17.22 -5.98 -1.84
CA SER A 295 -15.94 -6.41 -2.40
C SER A 295 -15.09 -5.26 -2.94
N TYR A 296 -15.72 -4.15 -3.32
CA TYR A 296 -15.07 -2.93 -3.77
C TYR A 296 -15.91 -1.70 -3.41
N PRO A 297 -15.30 -0.52 -3.22
CA PRO A 297 -16.04 0.71 -3.02
C PRO A 297 -16.79 1.11 -4.28
N SER A 298 -18.04 1.55 -4.13
CA SER A 298 -18.84 2.10 -5.23
C SER A 298 -19.82 3.13 -4.71
N THR A 299 -20.38 3.95 -5.61
CA THR A 299 -21.46 4.90 -5.28
C THR A 299 -22.66 4.23 -4.62
N ARG A 300 -22.96 2.98 -4.99
CA ARG A 300 -24.02 2.17 -4.38
C ARG A 300 -23.70 1.79 -2.94
N VAL A 301 -22.48 1.33 -2.68
CA VAL A 301 -22.01 0.99 -1.33
C VAL A 301 -22.09 2.23 -0.44
N ILE A 302 -21.57 3.37 -0.91
CA ILE A 302 -21.63 4.65 -0.16
C ILE A 302 -23.08 5.05 0.13
N ARG A 303 -23.97 4.94 -0.85
CA ARG A 303 -25.41 5.21 -0.66
C ARG A 303 -26.02 4.29 0.40
N ALA A 304 -25.73 2.99 0.36
CA ALA A 304 -26.20 2.02 1.34
C ALA A 304 -25.73 2.36 2.75
N ILE A 305 -24.43 2.66 2.91
CA ILE A 305 -23.85 3.07 4.20
C ILE A 305 -24.51 4.35 4.71
N ASN A 306 -24.66 5.37 3.88
CA ASN A 306 -25.30 6.63 4.26
C ASN A 306 -26.77 6.44 4.68
N MET A 307 -27.50 5.54 4.02
CA MET A 307 -28.87 5.20 4.41
C MET A 307 -28.93 4.49 5.76
N LEU A 308 -28.04 3.52 5.99
CA LEU A 308 -27.93 2.81 7.27
C LEU A 308 -27.55 3.77 8.40
N GLN A 309 -26.56 4.63 8.21
CA GLN A 309 -26.15 5.65 9.19
C GLN A 309 -27.31 6.58 9.57
N ARG A 310 -28.09 7.05 8.59
CA ARG A 310 -29.28 7.88 8.85
C ARG A 310 -30.33 7.13 9.65
N PHE A 311 -30.50 5.84 9.38
CA PHE A 311 -31.43 4.99 10.12
C PHE A 311 -30.93 4.68 11.54
N PHE A 312 -29.62 4.53 11.72
CA PHE A 312 -28.97 4.20 12.99
C PHE A 312 -28.78 5.40 13.92
N LYS A 313 -29.13 6.61 13.49
CA LYS A 313 -28.81 7.85 14.19
C LYS A 313 -29.26 7.80 15.66
N GLY A 314 -28.29 7.71 16.56
CA GLY A 314 -28.49 7.69 18.02
C GLY A 314 -28.61 6.31 18.67
N SER A 315 -28.44 5.22 17.92
CA SER A 315 -28.48 3.85 18.46
C SER A 315 -27.45 2.94 17.80
N GLN A 316 -26.77 2.11 18.59
CA GLN A 316 -25.97 1.02 18.04
C GLN A 316 -26.90 -0.09 17.53
N HIS A 317 -26.65 -0.56 16.31
CA HIS A 317 -27.38 -1.69 15.75
C HIS A 317 -26.53 -2.95 15.74
N PRO A 318 -27.13 -4.14 15.97
CA PRO A 318 -26.43 -5.43 16.02
C PRO A 318 -25.93 -5.93 14.64
N VAL A 319 -25.87 -5.06 13.64
CA VAL A 319 -25.40 -5.38 12.29
C VAL A 319 -23.89 -5.19 12.23
N THR A 320 -23.19 -6.03 11.47
CA THR A 320 -21.77 -5.81 11.17
C THR A 320 -21.57 -5.52 9.70
N VAL A 321 -20.75 -4.52 9.37
CA VAL A 321 -20.44 -4.14 8.00
C VAL A 321 -18.97 -4.46 7.69
N PHE A 322 -18.73 -5.27 6.67
CA PHE A 322 -17.40 -5.66 6.20
C PHE A 322 -17.06 -4.91 4.91
N LEU A 323 -16.07 -4.02 4.98
CA LEU A 323 -15.69 -3.16 3.85
C LEU A 323 -14.26 -3.49 3.42
N PRO A 324 -13.90 -3.29 2.15
CA PRO A 324 -12.55 -3.57 1.67
C PRO A 324 -11.57 -2.47 2.11
N VAL A 325 -10.27 -2.76 2.12
CA VAL A 325 -9.21 -1.79 2.49
C VAL A 325 -9.35 -0.46 1.73
N SER A 326 -9.64 -0.54 0.43
CA SER A 326 -9.79 0.64 -0.44
C SER A 326 -10.97 1.54 -0.07
N TYR A 327 -11.98 1.05 0.66
CA TYR A 327 -13.03 1.92 1.20
C TYR A 327 -12.45 2.84 2.28
N PHE A 328 -11.71 2.29 3.24
CA PHE A 328 -11.12 3.05 4.34
C PHE A 328 -10.02 4.02 3.86
N HIS A 329 -9.42 3.76 2.70
CA HIS A 329 -8.50 4.69 2.06
C HIS A 329 -9.22 5.90 1.44
N ASN A 330 -10.31 5.65 0.70
CA ASN A 330 -10.97 6.66 -0.12
C ASN A 330 -12.06 7.45 0.62
N TYR A 331 -12.63 6.91 1.71
CA TYR A 331 -13.82 7.46 2.38
C TYR A 331 -13.58 7.60 3.89
N ILE A 332 -12.55 8.35 4.27
CA ILE A 332 -12.12 8.51 5.68
C ILE A 332 -13.24 9.13 6.53
N SER A 333 -13.90 10.19 6.03
CA SER A 333 -14.97 10.88 6.74
C SER A 333 -16.18 9.98 6.98
N GLU A 334 -16.61 9.23 5.97
CA GLU A 334 -17.71 8.28 6.06
C GLU A 334 -17.37 7.10 6.98
N SER A 335 -16.08 6.70 7.00
CA SER A 335 -15.57 5.65 7.88
C SER A 335 -15.77 6.00 9.36
N HIS A 336 -15.48 7.24 9.79
CA HIS A 336 -15.74 7.69 11.16
C HIS A 336 -17.20 7.44 11.57
N ILE A 337 -18.14 7.87 10.72
CA ILE A 337 -19.57 7.83 11.01
C ILE A 337 -20.07 6.37 11.13
N ILE A 338 -19.60 5.46 10.27
CA ILE A 338 -20.01 4.06 10.33
C ILE A 338 -19.48 3.35 11.59
N PHE A 339 -18.24 3.65 12.01
CA PHE A 339 -17.68 3.09 13.26
C PHE A 339 -18.42 3.51 14.53
N GLU A 340 -19.13 4.63 14.51
CA GLU A 340 -19.98 5.08 15.63
C GLU A 340 -21.33 4.34 15.67
N SER A 341 -21.80 3.84 14.53
CA SER A 341 -23.17 3.36 14.36
C SER A 341 -23.31 1.84 14.45
N CYS A 342 -22.27 1.09 14.07
CA CYS A 342 -22.29 -0.37 14.06
C CYS A 342 -20.89 -0.99 14.17
N ASN A 343 -20.84 -2.32 14.27
CA ASN A 343 -19.59 -3.04 14.17
C ASN A 343 -19.08 -3.01 12.72
N VAL A 344 -17.78 -2.79 12.56
CA VAL A 344 -17.14 -2.74 11.24
C VAL A 344 -16.01 -3.74 11.22
N GLY A 345 -15.98 -4.57 10.18
CA GLY A 345 -14.93 -5.53 9.89
C GLY A 345 -14.29 -5.27 8.53
N LEU A 346 -13.27 -6.06 8.21
CA LEU A 346 -12.58 -6.02 6.94
C LEU A 346 -13.10 -7.14 6.02
N PHE A 347 -13.57 -6.78 4.83
CA PHE A 347 -13.79 -7.75 3.77
C PHE A 347 -12.48 -8.02 3.04
N ILE A 348 -12.09 -9.29 2.95
CA ILE A 348 -10.91 -9.72 2.21
C ILE A 348 -11.36 -10.35 0.89
N PRO A 349 -11.10 -9.71 -0.26
CA PRO A 349 -11.44 -10.29 -1.56
C PRO A 349 -10.57 -11.51 -1.86
N ASP A 350 -11.12 -12.45 -2.63
CA ASP A 350 -10.35 -13.54 -3.23
C ASP A 350 -9.50 -12.98 -4.37
N ASP A 351 -8.18 -13.08 -4.21
CA ASP A 351 -7.23 -12.82 -5.29
C ASP A 351 -6.60 -14.14 -5.73
N LYS A 352 -7.09 -14.64 -6.87
CA LYS A 352 -6.66 -15.90 -7.47
C LYS A 352 -5.17 -15.98 -7.78
N ASN A 353 -4.44 -14.87 -7.80
CA ASN A 353 -2.99 -14.88 -8.02
C ASN A 353 -2.24 -15.29 -6.75
N PHE A 354 -2.75 -14.92 -5.58
CA PHE A 354 -2.11 -15.22 -4.29
C PHE A 354 -2.71 -16.44 -3.61
N THR A 355 -3.96 -16.81 -3.91
CA THR A 355 -4.66 -17.90 -3.21
C THR A 355 -4.36 -19.29 -3.76
N GLN A 356 -3.49 -19.43 -4.76
CA GLN A 356 -3.12 -20.74 -5.33
C GLN A 356 -2.28 -21.59 -4.38
N ASP A 357 -1.45 -20.96 -3.54
CA ASP A 357 -0.66 -21.65 -2.54
C ASP A 357 -0.97 -21.16 -1.13
N VAL A 358 -0.71 -22.02 -0.14
CA VAL A 358 -1.07 -21.77 1.26
C VAL A 358 -0.36 -20.54 1.82
N LEU A 359 0.91 -20.32 1.47
CA LEU A 359 1.72 -19.24 1.98
C LEU A 359 1.31 -17.91 1.34
N GLY A 360 1.15 -17.88 0.02
CA GLY A 360 0.64 -16.72 -0.71
C GLY A 360 -0.71 -16.25 -0.17
N GLY A 361 -1.66 -17.18 0.02
CA GLY A 361 -2.98 -16.87 0.55
C GLY A 361 -2.93 -16.32 1.98
N TYR A 362 -2.08 -16.91 2.84
CA TYR A 362 -1.86 -16.42 4.21
C TYR A 362 -1.29 -14.99 4.21
N CYS A 363 -0.21 -14.76 3.46
CA CYS A 363 0.46 -13.47 3.41
C CYS A 363 -0.44 -12.37 2.82
N TRP A 364 -1.19 -12.67 1.76
CA TRP A 364 -2.18 -11.76 1.19
C TRP A 364 -3.18 -11.26 2.24
N MET A 365 -3.85 -12.18 2.94
CA MET A 365 -4.83 -11.82 3.97
C MET A 365 -4.18 -11.05 5.12
N ARG A 366 -3.00 -11.49 5.59
CA ARG A 366 -2.25 -10.83 6.67
C ARG A 366 -1.88 -9.40 6.29
N ASN A 367 -1.37 -9.18 5.08
CA ASN A 367 -0.94 -7.87 4.61
C ASN A 367 -2.13 -6.92 4.50
N LEU A 368 -3.24 -7.35 3.88
CA LEU A 368 -4.46 -6.54 3.84
C LEU A 368 -4.97 -6.17 5.23
N ALA A 369 -4.90 -7.10 6.20
CA ALA A 369 -5.31 -6.82 7.57
C ALA A 369 -4.37 -5.81 8.27
N VAL A 370 -3.06 -5.85 8.00
CA VAL A 370 -2.10 -4.84 8.47
C VAL A 370 -2.36 -3.47 7.86
N VAL A 371 -2.61 -3.40 6.55
CA VAL A 371 -2.94 -2.15 5.86
C VAL A 371 -4.23 -1.56 6.41
N ALA A 372 -5.26 -2.40 6.59
CA ALA A 372 -6.50 -2.00 7.22
C ALA A 372 -6.27 -1.50 8.66
N GLN A 373 -5.43 -2.18 9.45
CA GLN A 373 -5.15 -1.77 10.83
C GLN A 373 -4.57 -0.36 10.90
N ARG A 374 -3.67 0.01 9.98
CA ARG A 374 -3.13 1.39 9.91
C ARG A 374 -4.21 2.43 9.65
N ARG A 375 -5.24 2.07 8.87
CA ARG A 375 -6.41 2.94 8.68
C ARG A 375 -7.32 2.92 9.90
N PHE A 376 -7.50 1.78 10.56
CA PHE A 376 -8.29 1.67 11.78
C PHE A 376 -7.68 2.48 12.95
N ASP A 377 -6.36 2.65 12.96
CA ASP A 377 -5.65 3.46 13.94
C ASP A 377 -6.09 4.94 13.92
N THR A 378 -6.42 5.49 12.75
CA THR A 378 -6.92 6.88 12.65
C THR A 378 -8.30 7.05 13.32
N PHE A 379 -9.02 5.94 13.51
CA PHE A 379 -10.31 5.89 14.19
C PHE A 379 -10.20 5.34 15.63
N GLN A 380 -8.98 5.09 16.13
CA GLN A 380 -8.73 4.42 17.42
C GLN A 380 -9.44 3.05 17.53
N LYS A 381 -9.46 2.29 16.42
CA LYS A 381 -10.08 0.96 16.35
C LYS A 381 -9.05 -0.12 16.07
N VAL A 382 -9.43 -1.36 16.36
CA VAL A 382 -8.63 -2.56 16.05
C VAL A 382 -9.41 -3.39 15.04
N VAL A 383 -8.76 -3.83 13.97
CA VAL A 383 -9.31 -4.80 13.03
C VAL A 383 -9.37 -6.14 13.75
N GLN A 384 -10.57 -6.55 14.15
CA GLN A 384 -10.78 -7.83 14.83
C GLN A 384 -11.46 -8.87 13.93
N TYR A 385 -12.41 -8.42 13.13
CA TYR A 385 -13.29 -9.28 12.34
C TYR A 385 -12.93 -9.20 10.85
N LEU A 386 -12.67 -10.37 10.26
CA LEU A 386 -12.46 -10.54 8.83
C LEU A 386 -13.62 -11.33 8.23
N LEU A 387 -14.11 -10.92 7.06
CA LEU A 387 -15.03 -11.71 6.25
C LEU A 387 -14.33 -12.11 4.96
N ILE A 388 -14.33 -13.40 4.66
CA ILE A 388 -13.72 -13.99 3.47
C ILE A 388 -14.76 -14.70 2.60
N PRO A 389 -14.57 -14.78 1.27
CA PRO A 389 -15.43 -15.57 0.39
C PRO A 389 -15.22 -17.08 0.57
N GLU A 390 -16.14 -17.89 0.01
CA GLU A 390 -16.14 -19.35 0.20
C GLU A 390 -14.90 -20.08 -0.36
N GLY A 391 -14.24 -19.51 -1.36
CA GLY A 391 -13.14 -20.13 -2.11
C GLY A 391 -11.75 -20.04 -1.45
N MET A 392 -11.62 -19.37 -0.31
CA MET A 392 -10.32 -19.20 0.34
C MET A 392 -9.82 -20.51 0.98
N SER A 393 -8.52 -20.77 0.87
CA SER A 393 -7.85 -21.93 1.49
C SER A 393 -8.03 -21.95 3.01
N GLU A 394 -8.70 -22.98 3.53
CA GLU A 394 -8.92 -23.13 4.98
C GLU A 394 -7.60 -23.23 5.75
N VAL A 395 -6.54 -23.80 5.16
CA VAL A 395 -5.22 -23.90 5.77
C VAL A 395 -4.59 -22.51 5.95
N SER A 396 -4.69 -21.66 4.93
CA SER A 396 -4.22 -20.27 5.00
C SER A 396 -4.98 -19.47 6.05
N VAL A 397 -6.30 -19.67 6.13
CA VAL A 397 -7.17 -19.01 7.12
C VAL A 397 -6.83 -19.46 8.53
N GLN A 398 -6.66 -20.76 8.76
CA GLN A 398 -6.30 -21.28 10.08
C GLN A 398 -4.92 -20.76 10.52
N LYS A 399 -3.96 -20.68 9.59
CA LYS A 399 -2.66 -20.06 9.87
C LYS A 399 -2.81 -18.59 10.28
N LEU A 400 -3.63 -17.83 9.56
CA LEU A 400 -3.94 -16.43 9.90
C LEU A 400 -4.55 -16.28 11.29
N VAL A 401 -5.54 -17.12 11.61
CA VAL A 401 -6.18 -17.17 12.93
C VAL A 401 -5.16 -17.48 14.04
N ASN A 402 -4.28 -18.46 13.81
CA ASN A 402 -3.29 -18.88 14.80
C ASN A 402 -2.23 -17.82 15.05
N ASP A 403 -1.70 -17.20 13.99
CA ASP A 403 -0.56 -16.28 14.06
C ASP A 403 -1.00 -14.87 14.47
N ARG A 404 -2.17 -14.43 14.00
CA ARG A 404 -2.63 -13.03 14.10
C ARG A 404 -3.88 -12.84 14.96
N LYS A 405 -4.49 -13.93 15.41
CA LYS A 405 -5.64 -13.93 16.32
C LYS A 405 -6.89 -13.19 15.80
N PHE A 406 -7.00 -13.04 14.49
CA PHE A 406 -8.23 -12.53 13.87
C PHE A 406 -9.38 -13.52 14.05
N THR A 407 -10.60 -13.01 14.23
CA THR A 407 -11.81 -13.82 14.04
C THR A 407 -12.21 -13.72 12.58
N VAL A 408 -12.18 -14.85 11.89
CA VAL A 408 -12.44 -14.93 10.45
C VAL A 408 -13.79 -15.61 10.23
N PHE A 409 -14.69 -14.95 9.51
CA PHE A 409 -15.99 -15.47 9.10
C PHE A 409 -15.93 -15.88 7.63
N LYS A 410 -16.43 -17.09 7.32
CA LYS A 410 -16.65 -17.53 5.94
C LYS A 410 -17.98 -16.99 5.45
N ALA A 411 -18.04 -16.22 4.37
CA ALA A 411 -19.34 -15.87 3.79
C ALA A 411 -20.11 -17.16 3.46
N SER A 412 -21.27 -17.38 4.10
CA SER A 412 -22.01 -18.64 4.01
C SER A 412 -23.31 -18.47 3.22
N ARG A 413 -24.11 -17.46 3.58
CA ARG A 413 -25.45 -17.30 3.02
C ARG A 413 -25.73 -15.91 2.48
N GLU A 414 -25.45 -15.75 1.21
CA GLU A 414 -25.76 -14.55 0.44
C GLU A 414 -27.27 -14.48 0.13
N ILE A 415 -27.95 -13.42 0.58
CA ILE A 415 -29.41 -13.23 0.38
C ILE A 415 -29.78 -12.08 -0.57
N SER A 416 -28.84 -11.48 -1.31
CA SER A 416 -29.10 -10.43 -2.29
C SER A 416 -30.03 -10.89 -3.42
N GLY A 417 -30.17 -12.21 -3.64
CA GLY A 417 -31.22 -12.75 -4.51
C GLY A 417 -32.66 -12.35 -4.11
N LEU A 418 -32.88 -11.89 -2.87
CA LEU A 418 -34.19 -11.44 -2.39
C LEU A 418 -34.52 -9.98 -2.71
N ILE A 419 -33.59 -9.21 -3.28
CA ILE A 419 -33.78 -7.78 -3.60
C ILE A 419 -35.04 -7.54 -4.44
N ARG A 420 -35.25 -8.35 -5.49
CA ARG A 420 -36.41 -8.21 -6.38
C ARG A 420 -37.75 -8.39 -5.66
N LYS A 421 -37.79 -9.24 -4.61
CA LYS A 421 -39.01 -9.42 -3.80
C LYS A 421 -39.31 -8.16 -3.00
N THR A 422 -38.29 -7.59 -2.34
CA THR A 422 -38.46 -6.37 -1.55
C THR A 422 -38.80 -5.16 -2.40
N GLU A 423 -38.18 -5.00 -3.57
CA GLU A 423 -38.49 -3.90 -4.50
C GLU A 423 -39.91 -4.02 -5.06
N GLY A 424 -40.39 -5.25 -5.29
CA GLY A 424 -41.77 -5.53 -5.68
C GLY A 424 -42.80 -5.36 -4.55
N GLY A 425 -42.41 -4.82 -3.38
CA GLY A 425 -43.30 -4.60 -2.23
C GLY A 425 -43.70 -5.87 -1.49
N LYS A 426 -43.10 -7.02 -1.79
CA LYS A 426 -43.40 -8.27 -1.07
C LYS A 426 -42.74 -8.25 0.30
N THR A 427 -43.49 -8.65 1.32
CA THR A 427 -42.98 -8.80 2.67
C THR A 427 -42.16 -10.08 2.75
N LEU A 428 -40.91 -9.98 3.21
CA LEU A 428 -40.09 -11.16 3.47
C LEU A 428 -40.51 -11.81 4.80
N THR A 429 -40.42 -13.13 4.84
CA THR A 429 -40.66 -13.99 5.99
C THR A 429 -39.39 -14.75 6.34
N ILE A 430 -39.30 -15.36 7.53
CA ILE A 430 -38.13 -16.19 7.90
C ILE A 430 -37.87 -17.28 6.86
N ASN A 431 -38.95 -17.86 6.32
CA ASN A 431 -38.89 -18.94 5.33
C ASN A 431 -38.25 -18.50 4.01
N ASP A 432 -38.33 -17.21 3.66
CA ASP A 432 -37.66 -16.67 2.46
C ASP A 432 -36.14 -16.76 2.57
N PHE A 433 -35.61 -16.64 3.78
CA PHE A 433 -34.20 -16.84 4.08
C PHE A 433 -33.87 -18.29 4.40
N ARG A 434 -34.76 -19.27 4.13
CA ARG A 434 -34.68 -20.72 4.50
C ARG A 434 -33.77 -21.01 5.70
N GLN A 435 -33.90 -20.22 6.76
CA GLN A 435 -32.84 -20.09 7.76
C GLN A 435 -32.64 -21.43 8.48
N ASN A 436 -31.42 -21.94 8.46
CA ASN A 436 -30.99 -22.96 9.42
C ASN A 436 -30.55 -22.22 10.69
N ALA A 437 -30.79 -22.80 11.87
CA ALA A 437 -30.43 -22.20 13.17
C ALA A 437 -28.91 -21.94 13.36
N GLU A 438 -28.09 -22.28 12.37
CA GLU A 438 -26.62 -22.24 12.41
C GLU A 438 -26.02 -21.30 11.35
N GLU A 439 -26.82 -20.48 10.67
CA GLU A 439 -26.35 -19.60 9.60
C GLU A 439 -26.54 -18.11 9.95
N TYR A 440 -25.51 -17.31 9.67
CA TYR A 440 -25.65 -15.86 9.51
C TYR A 440 -25.98 -15.51 8.07
N LEU A 441 -26.69 -14.40 7.90
CA LEU A 441 -27.09 -13.91 6.58
C LEU A 441 -26.10 -12.84 6.13
N THR A 442 -25.73 -12.88 4.86
CA THR A 442 -24.87 -11.87 4.24
C THR A 442 -25.61 -11.14 3.12
N ILE A 443 -25.36 -9.83 2.97
CA ILE A 443 -25.85 -9.01 1.85
C ILE A 443 -24.65 -8.34 1.19
N ASP A 444 -24.50 -8.57 -0.11
CA ASP A 444 -23.50 -7.89 -0.96
C ASP A 444 -24.01 -6.50 -1.37
N LEU A 445 -23.46 -5.47 -0.72
CA LEU A 445 -23.78 -4.07 -0.95
C LEU A 445 -23.37 -3.56 -2.34
N THR A 446 -22.62 -4.34 -3.12
CA THR A 446 -22.29 -3.99 -4.52
C THR A 446 -23.45 -4.24 -5.48
N LYS A 447 -24.44 -5.07 -5.08
CA LYS A 447 -25.62 -5.39 -5.88
C LYS A 447 -26.59 -4.22 -5.94
N GLU A 448 -27.24 -4.06 -7.09
CA GLU A 448 -28.31 -3.09 -7.26
C GLU A 448 -29.49 -3.44 -6.36
N GLY A 449 -30.03 -2.46 -5.62
CA GLY A 449 -31.12 -2.64 -4.66
C GLY A 449 -30.71 -3.19 -3.28
N ALA A 450 -29.43 -3.46 -3.06
CA ALA A 450 -28.93 -4.01 -1.80
C ALA A 450 -29.12 -3.06 -0.61
N ASP A 451 -29.12 -1.75 -0.85
CA ASP A 451 -29.42 -0.71 0.15
C ASP A 451 -30.86 -0.82 0.68
N TYR A 452 -31.83 -1.06 -0.20
CA TYR A 452 -33.22 -1.29 0.19
C TYR A 452 -33.36 -2.58 0.97
N LEU A 453 -32.76 -3.68 0.50
CA LEU A 453 -32.82 -4.97 1.20
C LEU A 453 -32.16 -4.86 2.59
N ALA A 454 -30.98 -4.24 2.70
CA ALA A 454 -30.30 -4.05 3.97
C ALA A 454 -31.17 -3.24 4.93
N LEU A 455 -31.68 -2.07 4.53
CA LEU A 455 -32.53 -1.24 5.37
C LEU A 455 -33.84 -1.96 5.76
N TYR A 456 -34.43 -2.69 4.83
CA TYR A 456 -35.61 -3.52 5.07
C TYR A 456 -35.32 -4.57 6.14
N MET A 457 -34.22 -5.31 6.01
CA MET A 457 -33.82 -6.35 6.95
C MET A 457 -33.61 -5.77 8.35
N VAL A 458 -32.88 -4.66 8.46
CA VAL A 458 -32.60 -4.05 9.75
C VAL A 458 -33.85 -3.49 10.41
N ARG A 459 -34.76 -2.89 9.64
CA ARG A 459 -36.00 -2.33 10.18
C ARG A 459 -37.01 -3.40 10.55
N ARG A 460 -37.25 -4.37 9.66
CA ARG A 460 -38.32 -5.36 9.83
C ARG A 460 -37.96 -6.43 10.85
N PHE A 461 -36.70 -6.84 10.89
CA PHE A 461 -36.23 -7.94 11.74
C PHE A 461 -35.39 -7.47 12.93
N ALA A 462 -35.39 -6.17 13.26
CA ALA A 462 -34.64 -5.61 14.39
C ALA A 462 -34.72 -6.46 15.68
N PRO A 463 -35.90 -6.96 16.13
CA PRO A 463 -35.99 -7.74 17.37
C PRO A 463 -35.30 -9.11 17.31
N ARG A 464 -34.98 -9.61 16.10
CA ARG A 464 -34.34 -10.91 15.86
C ARG A 464 -32.86 -10.79 15.48
N LEU A 465 -32.37 -9.58 15.25
CA LEU A 465 -30.96 -9.38 14.96
C LEU A 465 -30.16 -9.56 16.24
N SER A 466 -29.10 -10.34 16.16
CA SER A 466 -28.11 -10.50 17.23
C SER A 466 -26.75 -9.98 16.79
N PRO A 467 -25.96 -9.41 17.71
CA PRO A 467 -24.63 -8.93 17.40
C PRO A 467 -23.72 -10.10 16.99
N LEU A 468 -22.71 -9.78 16.18
CA LEU A 468 -21.71 -10.74 15.71
C LEU A 468 -20.98 -11.47 16.85
N SER A 469 -20.84 -10.82 18.01
CA SER A 469 -20.23 -11.40 19.21
C SER A 469 -20.95 -12.64 19.72
N ASP A 470 -22.25 -12.80 19.43
CA ASP A 470 -23.03 -13.96 19.87
C ASP A 470 -22.64 -15.25 19.11
N CYS A 471 -21.89 -15.10 18.01
CA CYS A 471 -21.29 -16.24 17.32
C CYS A 471 -20.01 -16.76 18.01
N LEU A 472 -19.37 -15.96 18.85
CA LEU A 472 -18.09 -16.30 19.49
C LEU A 472 -18.30 -17.28 20.66
N GLY A 473 -17.39 -18.23 20.86
CA GLY A 473 -17.42 -19.14 22.02
C GLY A 473 -18.36 -20.35 21.89
N ASN A 474 -18.88 -20.64 20.70
CA ASN A 474 -19.74 -21.80 20.46
C ASN A 474 -19.00 -23.10 20.08
N GLN A 475 -17.66 -23.09 20.00
CA GLN A 475 -16.84 -24.26 19.61
C GLN A 475 -16.17 -24.97 20.80
N SER A 476 -16.83 -25.02 21.96
CA SER A 476 -16.42 -25.90 23.07
C SER A 476 -16.75 -27.35 22.79
#